data_AF-A0A370I6L8-F1
#
_entry.id   AF-A0A370I6L8-F1
#
_cell.length_a   1.000
_cell.length_b   1.000
_cell.length_c   1.000
_cell.angle_alpha   90.00
_cell.angle_beta   90.00
_cell.angle_gamma   90.00
#
_symmetry.space_group_name_H-M   'P 1'
#
loop_
_entity.id
_entity.type
_entity.pdbx_description
1 polymer ?
#
loop_
_entity_poly.entity_id
_entity_poly.type
_entity_poly.pdbx_seq_one_letter_code
_entity_poly.pdbx_strand_id
1 'polypeptide(L)'
;MARRLDYSARYPLHTTKEVYEALSDRAYWDARMEEMRKYSPNDVVSLDAGDGGIEVVLQHVLPRDMLPDLAQAVMRKDMMITRKEIYGPFGPEVTGEYSASIPAGPGALAGTMQLFPTETGCTLRTSSTAKVFIPLLGPKLEQLMLINLIDLLRAEGEFTTRWLEERHPTA
;
A
#
# COMPACT_ATOMS: atom_id res chain seq x y z
N MET A 1 -7.79 4.30 -21.51
CA MET A 1 -8.24 3.27 -20.53
C MET A 1 -7.34 3.37 -19.32
N ALA A 2 -7.89 3.24 -18.11
CA ALA A 2 -7.07 3.24 -16.90
C ALA A 2 -6.19 1.99 -16.89
N ARG A 3 -4.92 2.12 -16.52
CA ARG A 3 -4.00 0.99 -16.43
C ARG A 3 -4.24 0.26 -15.12
N ARG A 4 -4.28 -1.07 -15.20
CA ARG A 4 -4.41 -1.97 -14.06
C ARG A 4 -3.11 -2.71 -13.82
N LEU A 5 -2.82 -2.99 -12.55
CA LEU A 5 -1.71 -3.81 -12.13
C LEU A 5 -2.10 -4.67 -10.95
N ASP A 6 -1.72 -5.94 -10.98
CA ASP A 6 -1.91 -6.86 -9.86
C ASP A 6 -0.54 -7.20 -9.25
N TYR A 7 -0.44 -7.08 -7.93
CA TYR A 7 0.71 -7.51 -7.14
C TYR A 7 0.24 -8.52 -6.08
N SER A 8 1.10 -9.46 -5.70
CA SER A 8 0.79 -10.48 -4.67
C SER A 8 1.97 -10.63 -3.74
N ALA A 9 1.84 -10.14 -2.51
CA ALA A 9 2.75 -10.43 -1.42
C ALA A 9 2.43 -11.83 -0.89
N ARG A 10 3.42 -12.72 -0.90
CA ARG A 10 3.28 -14.10 -0.39
C ARG A 10 3.96 -14.20 0.96
N TYR A 11 3.27 -14.79 1.92
CA TYR A 11 3.77 -15.03 3.27
C TYR A 11 3.80 -16.54 3.51
N PRO A 12 4.87 -17.23 3.06
CA PRO A 12 5.02 -18.65 3.30
C PRO A 12 5.10 -18.91 4.80
N LEU A 13 4.57 -20.05 5.25
CA LEU A 13 4.52 -20.51 6.63
C LEU A 13 3.74 -19.61 7.61
N HIS A 14 3.22 -18.47 7.15
CA HIS A 14 2.35 -17.59 7.91
C HIS A 14 0.89 -17.71 7.47
N THR A 15 0.00 -17.72 8.46
CA THR A 15 -1.45 -17.81 8.30
C THR A 15 -2.07 -16.47 7.94
N THR A 16 -3.28 -16.49 7.36
CA THR A 16 -4.06 -15.26 7.17
C THR A 16 -4.35 -14.55 8.49
N LYS A 17 -4.45 -15.30 9.59
CA LYS A 17 -4.68 -14.75 10.92
C LYS A 17 -3.51 -13.89 11.39
N GLU A 18 -2.28 -14.39 11.28
CA GLU A 18 -1.08 -13.64 11.69
C GLU A 18 -0.91 -12.35 10.87
N VAL A 19 -1.16 -12.42 9.55
CA VAL A 19 -1.14 -11.21 8.70
C VAL A 19 -2.25 -10.24 9.10
N TYR A 20 -3.47 -10.71 9.34
CA TYR A 20 -4.59 -9.85 9.75
C TYR A 20 -4.37 -9.20 11.12
N GLU A 21 -3.80 -9.94 12.07
CA GLU A 21 -3.39 -9.41 13.38
C GLU A 21 -2.32 -8.33 13.22
N ALA A 22 -1.33 -8.52 12.34
CA ALA A 22 -0.34 -7.48 12.05
C ALA A 22 -1.01 -6.23 11.44
N LEU A 23 -1.91 -6.38 10.47
CA LEU A 23 -2.63 -5.25 9.87
C LEU A 23 -3.56 -4.53 10.86
N SER A 24 -3.98 -5.21 11.93
CA SER A 24 -4.79 -4.64 13.02
C SER A 24 -3.96 -3.96 14.10
N ASP A 25 -2.63 -4.13 14.09
CA ASP A 25 -1.74 -3.66 15.15
C ASP A 25 -1.18 -2.27 14.81
N ARG A 26 -1.36 -1.32 15.74
CA ARG A 26 -0.79 0.02 15.61
C ARG A 26 0.74 -0.01 15.56
N ALA A 27 1.39 -0.88 16.32
CA ALA A 27 2.84 -0.97 16.37
C ALA A 27 3.42 -1.44 15.02
N TYR A 28 2.71 -2.30 14.29
CA TYR A 28 3.09 -2.71 12.95
C TYR A 28 3.11 -1.52 11.99
N TRP A 29 2.05 -0.71 11.99
CA TRP A 29 1.98 0.47 11.12
C TRP A 29 3.02 1.52 11.48
N ASP A 30 3.23 1.79 12.77
CA ASP A 30 4.25 2.74 13.22
C ASP A 30 5.66 2.28 12.82
N ALA A 31 5.97 0.99 12.97
CA ALA A 31 7.25 0.42 12.54
C ALA A 31 7.43 0.46 11.02
N ARG A 32 6.38 0.19 10.25
CA ARG A 32 6.41 0.32 8.78
C ARG A 32 6.67 1.77 8.35
N MET A 33 6.02 2.74 9.00
CA MET A 33 6.25 4.15 8.72
C MET A 33 7.65 4.62 9.14
N GLU A 34 8.22 4.10 10.23
CA GLU A 34 9.61 4.36 10.62
C GLU A 34 10.59 3.93 9.51
N GLU A 35 10.38 2.75 8.93
CA GLU A 35 11.19 2.27 7.80
C GLU A 35 11.05 3.15 6.56
N MET A 36 9.83 3.62 6.26
CA MET A 36 9.60 4.56 5.16
C MET A 36 10.18 5.95 5.44
N ARG A 37 10.26 6.36 6.71
CA ARG A 37 10.85 7.65 7.14
C ARG A 37 12.34 7.79 6.85
N LYS A 38 13.03 6.70 6.53
CA LYS A 38 14.41 6.73 6.01
C LYS A 38 14.53 7.41 4.64
N TYR A 39 13.42 7.50 3.90
CA TYR A 39 13.40 8.08 2.54
C TYR A 39 12.66 9.42 2.49
N SER A 40 11.51 9.53 3.17
CA SER A 40 10.70 10.75 3.20
C SER A 40 9.76 10.78 4.40
N PRO A 41 9.14 11.91 4.77
CA PRO A 41 8.15 11.94 5.85
C PRO A 41 6.96 11.01 5.58
N ASN A 42 6.61 10.17 6.56
CA ASN A 42 5.55 9.18 6.49
C ASN A 42 4.94 8.97 7.88
N ASP A 43 3.60 9.07 7.98
CA ASP A 43 2.89 9.09 9.25
C ASP A 43 1.63 8.21 9.22
N VAL A 44 1.35 7.56 10.35
CA VAL A 44 0.05 6.93 10.63
C VAL A 44 -0.88 8.01 11.17
N VAL A 45 -1.90 8.38 10.39
CA VAL A 45 -2.88 9.40 10.77
C VAL A 45 -3.91 8.81 11.73
N SER A 46 -4.44 7.64 11.40
CA SER A 46 -5.40 6.91 12.24
C SER A 46 -5.37 5.42 11.92
N LEU A 47 -5.71 4.62 12.93
CA LEU A 47 -6.03 3.21 12.80
C LEU A 47 -7.28 2.95 13.65
N ASP A 48 -8.30 2.39 13.01
CA ASP A 48 -9.47 1.81 13.67
C ASP A 48 -9.51 0.34 13.30
N ALA A 49 -9.44 -0.54 14.29
CA ALA A 49 -9.41 -1.98 14.09
C ALA A 49 -10.28 -2.67 15.14
N GLY A 50 -11.15 -3.56 14.70
CA GLY A 50 -12.04 -4.32 15.58
C GLY A 50 -12.87 -5.35 14.81
N ASP A 51 -13.97 -5.80 15.41
CA ASP A 51 -14.80 -6.87 14.85
C ASP A 51 -15.40 -6.53 13.47
N GLY A 52 -15.54 -5.23 13.16
CA GLY A 52 -16.07 -4.76 11.88
C GLY A 52 -15.07 -4.70 10.73
N GLY A 53 -13.78 -4.93 11.00
CA GLY A 53 -12.70 -4.76 10.03
C GLY A 53 -11.60 -3.81 10.50
N ILE A 54 -10.81 -3.35 9.55
CA ILE A 54 -9.67 -2.47 9.77
C ILE A 54 -9.80 -1.27 8.84
N GLU A 55 -9.66 -0.06 9.36
CA GLU A 55 -9.45 1.15 8.60
C GLU A 55 -8.16 1.82 9.05
N VAL A 56 -7.22 2.03 8.12
CA VAL A 56 -6.00 2.79 8.38
C VAL A 56 -5.89 3.94 7.40
N VAL A 57 -5.50 5.10 7.92
CA VAL A 57 -5.20 6.30 7.14
C VAL A 57 -3.74 6.66 7.36
N LEU A 58 -3.01 6.77 6.25
CA LEU A 58 -1.60 7.10 6.20
C LEU A 58 -1.42 8.41 5.44
N GLN A 59 -0.41 9.16 5.85
CA GLN A 59 0.03 10.35 5.14
C GLN A 59 1.48 10.15 4.70
N HIS A 60 1.70 10.23 3.40
CA HIS A 60 3.02 10.14 2.80
C HIS A 60 3.38 11.49 2.18
N VAL A 61 4.62 11.92 2.39
CA VAL A 61 5.19 13.03 1.64
C VAL A 61 6.16 12.43 0.63
N LEU A 62 5.94 12.70 -0.65
CA LEU A 62 6.88 12.34 -1.71
C LEU A 62 7.56 13.62 -2.22
N PRO A 63 8.83 13.85 -1.84
CA PRO A 63 9.62 14.99 -2.29
C PRO A 63 9.66 15.08 -3.82
N ARG A 64 9.61 16.29 -4.34
CA ARG A 64 9.59 16.51 -5.80
C ARG A 64 10.81 15.93 -6.49
N ASP A 65 11.98 16.04 -5.88
CA ASP A 65 13.25 15.55 -6.42
C ASP A 65 13.32 14.01 -6.48
N MET A 66 12.51 13.31 -5.68
CA MET A 66 12.34 11.85 -5.77
C MET A 66 11.34 11.42 -6.85
N LEU A 67 10.64 12.37 -7.49
CA LEU A 67 9.75 12.05 -8.60
C LEU A 67 10.56 11.78 -9.88
N PRO A 68 10.08 10.88 -10.76
CA PRO A 68 10.63 10.77 -12.10
C PRO A 68 10.58 12.10 -12.86
N ASP A 69 11.53 12.37 -13.75
CA ASP A 69 11.64 13.63 -14.51
C ASP A 69 10.32 14.08 -15.16
N LEU A 70 9.57 13.12 -15.71
CA LEU A 70 8.28 13.38 -16.34
C LEU A 70 7.23 13.89 -15.33
N ALA A 71 7.24 13.37 -14.10
CA ALA A 71 6.37 13.84 -13.03
C ALA A 71 6.85 15.19 -12.47
N GLN A 72 8.17 15.42 -12.40
CA GLN A 72 8.74 16.72 -11.99
C GLN A 72 8.38 17.88 -12.93
N ALA A 73 8.17 17.61 -14.22
CA ALA A 73 7.72 18.62 -15.18
C ALA A 73 6.30 19.13 -14.89
N VAL A 74 5.48 18.29 -14.24
CA VAL A 74 4.08 18.60 -13.90
C VAL A 74 3.97 19.11 -12.48
N MET A 75 4.61 18.41 -11.54
CA MET A 75 4.53 18.69 -10.11
C MET A 75 5.53 19.78 -9.72
N ARG A 76 5.01 20.90 -9.21
CA ARG A 76 5.82 22.06 -8.81
C ARG A 76 6.22 22.06 -7.33
N LYS A 77 5.68 21.13 -6.55
CA LYS A 77 5.86 20.99 -5.11
C LYS A 77 5.88 19.52 -4.75
N ASP A 78 6.30 19.23 -3.52
CA ASP A 78 6.20 17.90 -2.94
C ASP A 78 4.75 17.43 -2.93
N MET A 79 4.56 16.13 -3.12
CA MET A 79 3.23 15.54 -3.13
C MET A 79 2.89 15.06 -1.73
N MET A 80 1.80 15.59 -1.17
CA MET A 80 1.18 15.01 0.02
C MET A 80 0.13 14.00 -0.45
N ILE A 81 0.36 12.74 -0.11
CA ILE A 81 -0.50 11.63 -0.48
C ILE A 81 -1.21 11.15 0.78
N THR A 82 -2.54 11.17 0.76
CA THR A 82 -3.36 10.49 1.77
C THR A 82 -3.72 9.12 1.22
N ARG A 83 -3.19 8.07 1.86
CA ARG A 83 -3.52 6.67 1.57
C ARG A 83 -4.50 6.17 2.62
N LYS A 84 -5.63 5.62 2.18
CA LYS A 84 -6.62 4.97 3.04
C LYS A 84 -6.72 3.51 2.64
N GLU A 85 -6.63 2.61 3.60
CA GLU A 85 -6.85 1.18 3.41
C GLU A 85 -8.00 0.73 4.30
N ILE A 86 -8.93 -0.04 3.72
CA ILE A 86 -10.05 -0.65 4.42
C ILE A 86 -9.97 -2.15 4.17
N TYR A 87 -10.01 -2.93 5.25
CA TYR A 87 -10.13 -4.38 5.21
C TYR A 87 -11.43 -4.78 5.92
N GLY A 88 -12.14 -5.75 5.35
CA GLY A 88 -13.32 -6.32 5.98
C GLY A 88 -12.99 -7.08 7.28
N PRO A 89 -14.03 -7.60 7.96
CA PRO A 89 -13.85 -8.43 9.15
C PRO A 89 -13.05 -9.68 8.83
N PHE A 90 -12.33 -10.20 9.81
CA PHE A 90 -11.55 -11.43 9.65
C PHE A 90 -12.45 -12.62 9.30
N GLY A 91 -11.99 -13.45 8.36
CA GLY A 91 -12.68 -14.64 7.89
C GLY A 91 -11.74 -15.57 7.10
N PRO A 92 -12.27 -16.60 6.43
CA PRO A 92 -11.47 -17.50 5.59
C PRO A 92 -10.70 -16.73 4.50
N GLU A 93 -11.33 -15.70 3.95
CA GLU A 93 -10.69 -14.69 3.12
C GLU A 93 -11.14 -13.31 3.61
N VAL A 94 -10.27 -12.32 3.48
CA VAL A 94 -10.57 -10.93 3.80
C VAL A 94 -10.45 -10.11 2.53
N THR A 95 -11.51 -9.41 2.18
CA THR A 95 -11.52 -8.45 1.08
C THR A 95 -11.36 -7.03 1.62
N GLY A 96 -10.83 -6.15 0.79
CA GLY A 96 -10.61 -4.78 1.15
C GLY A 96 -10.46 -3.88 -0.07
N GLU A 97 -10.34 -2.59 0.19
CA GLU A 97 -10.06 -1.58 -0.81
C GLU A 97 -9.05 -0.58 -0.28
N TYR A 98 -8.31 0.03 -1.19
CA TYR A 98 -7.45 1.14 -0.84
C TYR A 98 -7.60 2.27 -1.84
N SER A 99 -7.32 3.48 -1.38
CA SER A 99 -7.22 4.67 -2.22
C SER A 99 -6.02 5.49 -1.81
N ALA A 100 -5.41 6.15 -2.77
CA ALA A 100 -4.37 7.14 -2.56
C ALA A 100 -4.74 8.40 -3.34
N SER A 101 -4.82 9.52 -2.62
CA SER A 101 -5.24 10.80 -3.17
C SER A 101 -4.20 11.88 -2.89
N ILE A 102 -4.02 12.76 -3.87
CA ILE A 102 -3.21 13.97 -3.73
C ILE A 102 -4.20 15.14 -3.81
N PRO A 103 -4.30 16.00 -2.78
CA PRO A 103 -5.18 17.17 -2.83
C PRO A 103 -4.89 18.03 -4.06
N ALA A 104 -5.93 18.27 -4.88
CA ALA A 104 -5.83 18.97 -6.17
C ALA A 104 -4.79 18.37 -7.15
N GLY A 105 -4.39 17.12 -6.93
CA GLY A 105 -3.44 16.42 -7.77
C GLY A 105 -4.06 16.00 -9.11
N PRO A 106 -3.21 15.80 -10.13
CA PRO A 106 -3.68 15.52 -11.49
C PRO A 106 -4.08 14.05 -11.71
N GLY A 107 -4.25 13.25 -10.66
CA GLY A 107 -4.52 11.81 -10.79
C GLY A 107 -5.10 11.18 -9.54
N ALA A 108 -5.58 9.96 -9.69
CA ALA A 108 -6.11 9.11 -8.62
C ALA A 108 -5.54 7.71 -8.73
N LEU A 109 -5.29 7.08 -7.59
CA LEU A 109 -4.90 5.68 -7.47
C LEU A 109 -5.85 5.01 -6.50
N ALA A 110 -6.41 3.88 -6.90
CA ALA A 110 -7.26 3.07 -6.04
C ALA A 110 -7.18 1.60 -6.44
N GLY A 111 -7.62 0.71 -5.57
CA GLY A 111 -7.59 -0.71 -5.87
C GLY A 111 -8.30 -1.56 -4.82
N THR A 112 -8.38 -2.85 -5.11
CA THR A 112 -8.92 -3.85 -4.20
C THR A 112 -7.79 -4.68 -3.60
N MET A 113 -8.03 -5.21 -2.40
CA MET A 113 -7.12 -6.09 -1.69
C MET A 113 -7.84 -7.38 -1.31
N GLN A 114 -7.12 -8.49 -1.32
CA GLN A 114 -7.64 -9.79 -0.91
C GLN A 114 -6.56 -10.58 -0.17
N LEU A 115 -6.83 -10.95 1.08
CA LEU A 115 -6.00 -11.83 1.89
C LEU A 115 -6.66 -13.21 1.94
N PHE A 116 -5.95 -14.24 1.49
CA PHE A 116 -6.48 -15.59 1.41
C PHE A 116 -5.39 -16.65 1.70
N PRO A 117 -5.75 -17.83 2.22
CA PRO A 117 -4.80 -18.89 2.52
C PRO A 117 -4.30 -19.57 1.24
N THR A 118 -3.13 -20.17 1.34
CA THR A 118 -2.52 -21.06 0.34
C THR A 118 -2.15 -22.37 1.03
N GLU A 119 -1.71 -23.38 0.27
CA GLU A 119 -1.33 -24.68 0.84
C GLU A 119 -0.25 -24.59 1.93
N THR A 120 0.64 -23.60 1.83
CA THR A 120 1.83 -23.47 2.70
C THR A 120 1.93 -22.11 3.38
N GLY A 121 0.85 -21.34 3.48
CA GLY A 121 0.87 -20.00 4.09
C GLY A 121 -0.31 -19.15 3.61
N CYS A 122 -0.09 -17.88 3.31
CA CYS A 122 -1.14 -17.02 2.73
C CYS A 122 -0.60 -16.00 1.72
N THR A 123 -1.52 -15.30 1.06
CA THR A 123 -1.20 -14.26 0.08
C THR A 123 -2.09 -13.05 0.29
N LEU A 124 -1.49 -11.85 0.31
CA LEU A 124 -2.17 -10.57 0.16
C LEU A 124 -2.02 -10.10 -1.29
N ARG A 125 -3.11 -10.16 -2.05
CA ARG A 125 -3.18 -9.67 -3.42
C ARG A 125 -3.72 -8.25 -3.44
N THR A 126 -3.06 -7.38 -4.19
CA THR A 126 -3.47 -5.99 -4.41
C THR A 126 -3.66 -5.74 -5.90
N SER A 127 -4.87 -5.33 -6.29
CA SER A 127 -5.25 -5.01 -7.66
C SER A 127 -5.47 -3.51 -7.79
N SER A 128 -4.54 -2.83 -8.46
CA SER A 128 -4.41 -1.37 -8.47
C SER A 128 -4.78 -0.79 -9.83
N THR A 129 -5.45 0.35 -9.82
CA THR A 129 -5.80 1.12 -11.02
C THR A 129 -5.35 2.56 -10.86
N ALA A 130 -4.51 3.04 -11.77
CA ALA A 130 -4.06 4.43 -11.81
C ALA A 130 -4.77 5.19 -12.94
N LYS A 131 -5.15 6.43 -12.66
CA LYS A 131 -5.73 7.34 -13.65
C LYS A 131 -5.12 8.72 -13.52
N VAL A 132 -4.62 9.27 -14.63
CA VAL A 132 -4.02 10.62 -14.66
C VAL A 132 -4.78 11.50 -15.66
N PHE A 133 -5.23 12.66 -15.20
CA PHE A 133 -6.04 13.63 -15.92
C PHE A 133 -5.18 14.71 -16.62
N ILE A 134 -4.08 14.29 -17.26
CA ILE A 134 -3.18 15.20 -17.99
C ILE A 134 -3.20 14.84 -19.48
N PRO A 135 -3.61 15.76 -20.37
CA PRO A 135 -3.55 15.54 -21.80
C PRO A 135 -2.15 15.15 -22.26
N LEU A 136 -2.06 14.18 -23.19
CA LEU A 136 -0.83 13.67 -23.81
C LEU A 136 0.13 12.90 -22.87
N LEU A 137 0.27 13.31 -21.61
CA LEU A 137 1.17 12.68 -20.63
C LEU A 137 0.50 11.61 -19.76
N GLY A 138 -0.82 11.60 -19.67
CA GLY A 138 -1.60 10.71 -18.80
C GLY A 138 -1.17 9.24 -18.86
N PRO A 139 -1.20 8.58 -20.03
CA PRO A 139 -0.83 7.16 -20.13
C PRO A 139 0.59 6.83 -19.67
N LYS A 140 1.56 7.75 -19.90
CA LYS A 140 2.95 7.57 -19.46
C LYS A 140 3.08 7.72 -17.95
N LEU A 141 2.43 8.73 -17.37
CA LEU A 141 2.40 8.95 -15.92
C LEU A 141 1.67 7.82 -15.20
N GLU A 142 0.57 7.31 -15.75
CA GLU A 142 -0.13 6.12 -15.23
C GLU A 142 0.80 4.89 -15.18
N GLN A 143 1.64 4.69 -16.21
CA GLN A 143 2.64 3.62 -16.18
C GLN A 143 3.64 3.80 -15.04
N LEU A 144 4.18 5.02 -14.93
CA LEU A 144 5.21 5.33 -13.96
C LEU A 144 4.65 5.15 -12.55
N MET A 145 3.41 5.59 -12.29
CA MET A 145 2.74 5.36 -11.01
C MET A 145 2.64 3.87 -10.68
N LEU A 146 2.20 3.03 -11.62
CA LEU A 146 2.02 1.60 -11.36
C LEU A 146 3.34 0.85 -11.18
N ILE A 147 4.39 1.21 -11.92
CA ILE A 147 5.72 0.60 -11.76
C ILE A 147 6.28 0.92 -10.37
N ASN A 148 6.31 2.20 -9.98
CA ASN A 148 6.80 2.60 -8.66
C ASN A 148 5.93 2.01 -7.52
N LEU A 149 4.63 1.85 -7.76
CA LEU A 149 3.74 1.19 -6.83
C LEU A 149 4.11 -0.28 -6.60
N ILE A 150 4.55 -1.03 -7.62
CA ILE A 150 5.03 -2.40 -7.41
C ILE A 150 6.22 -2.42 -6.45
N ASP A 151 7.19 -1.53 -6.66
CA ASP A 151 8.40 -1.50 -5.86
C ASP A 151 8.07 -1.12 -4.40
N LEU A 152 7.12 -0.21 -4.20
CA LEU A 152 6.55 0.08 -2.87
C LEU A 152 5.88 -1.16 -2.27
N LEU A 153 4.92 -1.79 -2.96
CA LEU A 153 4.20 -2.96 -2.46
C LEU A 153 5.14 -4.15 -2.19
N ARG A 154 6.24 -4.26 -2.94
CA ARG A 154 7.31 -5.23 -2.69
C ARG A 154 8.02 -4.96 -1.37
N ALA A 155 8.49 -3.73 -1.18
CA ALA A 155 9.15 -3.34 0.07
C ALA A 155 8.23 -3.50 1.29
N GLU A 156 6.95 -3.18 1.14
CA GLU A 156 5.93 -3.36 2.18
C GLU A 156 5.68 -4.84 2.50
N GLY A 157 5.61 -5.70 1.47
CA GLY A 157 5.53 -7.15 1.64
C GLY A 157 6.75 -7.73 2.36
N GLU A 158 7.96 -7.33 1.96
CA GLU A 158 9.20 -7.75 2.61
C GLU A 158 9.28 -7.28 4.07
N PHE A 159 8.86 -6.04 4.34
CA PHE A 159 8.74 -5.54 5.72
C PHE A 159 7.79 -6.40 6.54
N THR A 160 6.61 -6.73 5.99
CA THR A 160 5.60 -7.55 6.66
C THR A 160 6.13 -8.94 6.95
N THR A 161 6.83 -9.58 6.01
CA THR A 161 7.49 -10.87 6.25
C THR A 161 8.45 -10.80 7.43
N ARG A 162 9.33 -9.79 7.49
CA ARG A 162 10.26 -9.64 8.63
C ARG A 162 9.52 -9.45 9.95
N TRP A 163 8.49 -8.61 9.96
CA TRP A 163 7.67 -8.37 11.16
C TRP A 163 7.01 -9.64 11.68
N LEU A 164 6.50 -10.48 10.77
CA LEU A 164 5.86 -11.76 11.11
C LEU A 164 6.88 -12.75 11.66
N GLU A 165 8.04 -12.89 11.02
CA GLU A 165 9.11 -13.80 11.48
C GLU A 165 9.63 -13.44 12.88
N GLU A 166 9.71 -12.15 13.23
CA GLU A 166 10.11 -11.73 14.58
C GLU A 166 9.12 -12.14 15.68
N ARG A 167 7.83 -12.32 15.33
CA ARG A 167 6.74 -12.62 16.28
C ARG A 167 6.28 -14.08 16.24
N HIS A 168 6.38 -14.70 15.07
CA HIS A 168 5.99 -16.05 14.76
C HIS A 168 7.12 -16.72 13.99
N PRO A 169 8.26 -17.04 14.64
CA PRO A 169 9.40 -17.62 13.95
C PRO A 169 9.03 -18.94 13.28
N THR A 170 9.41 -19.11 12.02
CA THR A 170 9.09 -20.31 11.23
C THR A 170 10.21 -21.37 11.22
N ALA A 171 11.27 -21.15 12.03
CA ALA A 171 12.47 -21.99 12.17
C ALA A 171 12.35 -23.12 13.21
#